data_AF-A0A937AQK4-F1
#
_entry.id   AF-A0A937AQK4-F1
#
_cell.length_a   1.000
_cell.length_b   1.000
_cell.length_c   1.000
_cell.angle_alpha   90.00
_cell.angle_beta   90.00
_cell.angle_gamma   90.00
#
_symmetry.space_group_name_H-M   'P 1'
#
loop_
_entity.id
_entity.type
_entity.pdbx_description
1 polymer ?
#
loop_
_entity_poly.entity_id
_entity_poly.type
_entity_poly.pdbx_seq_one_letter_code
_entity_poly.pdbx_strand_id
1 'polypeptide(L)'
;MKSKLILVAIIFLIFNSSFQCNKCVDIPDTLIDNTRQWLPLKGKTQLTFINSNGVAKIFKLLVFDTIQVQTSCTGKAFKYESISGRLSLDSLDKDFIAFAIHPPNNLCIQCYTDRSNEVRGCEIFSKPIFNGTATTLPNFRLRANVYSEVVLLKSSVMSPIMDSIIVARNFGIVGFKYSGENYSLQ
;
A
#
# COMPACT_ATOMS: atom_id res chain seq x y z
N MET A 1 -43.16 -41.51 1.73
CA MET A 1 -42.01 -41.13 2.57
C MET A 1 -40.94 -40.29 1.86
N LYS A 2 -40.53 -40.59 0.61
CA LYS A 2 -39.48 -39.85 -0.11
C LYS A 2 -39.73 -38.33 -0.29
N SER A 3 -40.97 -37.91 -0.52
CA SER A 3 -41.33 -36.48 -0.71
C SER A 3 -41.15 -35.63 0.57
N LYS A 4 -41.36 -36.21 1.78
CA LYS A 4 -41.20 -35.47 3.04
C LYS A 4 -39.73 -35.21 3.39
N LEU A 5 -38.81 -36.09 2.99
CA LEU A 5 -37.36 -35.91 3.20
C LEU A 5 -36.78 -34.79 2.32
N ILE A 6 -37.25 -34.66 1.09
CA ILE A 6 -36.80 -33.61 0.17
C ILE A 6 -37.22 -32.22 0.68
N LEU A 7 -38.45 -32.10 1.19
CA LEU A 7 -38.94 -30.84 1.76
C LEU A 7 -38.09 -30.37 2.95
N VAL A 8 -37.72 -31.29 3.85
CA VAL A 8 -36.88 -30.98 5.02
C VAL A 8 -35.47 -30.56 4.59
N ALA A 9 -34.89 -31.21 3.58
CA ALA A 9 -33.57 -30.85 3.07
C ALA A 9 -33.55 -29.47 2.41
N ILE A 10 -34.60 -29.11 1.65
CA ILE A 10 -34.74 -27.79 1.03
C ILE A 10 -34.91 -26.71 2.12
N ILE A 11 -35.72 -26.97 3.15
CA ILE A 11 -35.89 -26.04 4.28
C ILE A 11 -34.55 -25.83 5.01
N PHE A 12 -33.79 -26.90 5.28
CA PHE A 12 -32.47 -26.78 5.92
C PHE A 12 -31.47 -25.99 5.07
N LEU A 13 -31.48 -26.14 3.75
CA LEU A 13 -30.62 -25.38 2.84
C LEU A 13 -30.97 -23.88 2.82
N ILE A 14 -32.25 -23.53 2.81
CA ILE A 14 -32.71 -22.13 2.83
C ILE A 14 -32.38 -21.46 4.17
N PHE A 15 -32.53 -22.17 5.29
CA PHE A 15 -32.14 -21.63 6.59
C PHE A 15 -30.62 -21.45 6.69
N ASN A 16 -29.81 -22.39 6.21
CA ASN A 16 -28.35 -22.25 6.26
C ASN A 16 -27.81 -21.14 5.34
N SER A 17 -28.40 -20.92 4.17
CA SER A 17 -27.98 -19.84 3.26
C SER A 17 -28.31 -18.44 3.80
N SER A 18 -29.38 -18.32 4.60
CA SER A 18 -29.82 -17.04 5.19
C SER A 18 -28.92 -16.53 6.33
N PHE A 19 -28.10 -17.40 6.94
CA PHE A 19 -27.18 -17.04 8.03
C PHE A 19 -25.73 -16.81 7.58
N GLN A 20 -25.44 -16.88 6.28
CA GLN A 20 -24.09 -16.69 5.74
C GLN A 20 -23.78 -15.25 5.30
N CYS A 21 -24.67 -14.29 5.55
CA CYS A 21 -24.31 -12.89 5.40
C CYS A 21 -23.30 -12.51 6.50
N ASN A 22 -22.07 -12.16 6.11
CA ASN A 22 -21.13 -11.49 6.99
C ASN A 22 -21.88 -10.35 7.70
N LYS A 23 -21.88 -10.37 9.04
CA LYS A 23 -22.54 -9.32 9.82
C LYS A 23 -22.02 -7.98 9.33
N CYS A 24 -22.92 -7.15 8.81
CA CYS A 24 -22.61 -5.77 8.50
C CYS A 24 -22.45 -5.03 9.83
N VAL A 25 -21.25 -4.51 10.09
CA VAL A 25 -20.90 -3.82 11.34
C VAL A 25 -20.60 -2.37 11.02
N ASP A 26 -21.08 -1.47 11.88
CA ASP A 26 -20.72 -0.05 11.83
C ASP A 26 -19.20 0.11 11.97
N ILE A 27 -18.59 0.84 11.05
CA ILE A 27 -17.17 1.18 11.12
C ILE A 27 -17.05 2.51 11.88
N PRO A 28 -16.32 2.57 13.00
CA PRO A 28 -16.10 3.83 13.70
C PRO A 28 -15.21 4.75 12.87
N ASP A 29 -15.26 6.05 13.18
CA ASP A 29 -14.31 7.01 12.61
C ASP A 29 -12.87 6.52 12.86
N THR A 30 -12.07 6.47 11.81
CA THR A 30 -10.70 5.95 11.85
C THR A 30 -9.72 7.05 11.53
N LEU A 31 -9.11 7.61 12.58
CA LEU A 31 -7.98 8.51 12.45
C LEU A 31 -6.71 7.66 12.31
N ILE A 32 -5.80 8.07 11.44
CA ILE A 32 -4.44 7.57 11.41
C ILE A 32 -3.78 8.18 12.65
N ASP A 33 -3.78 7.43 13.76
CA ASP A 33 -3.22 7.94 15.00
C ASP A 33 -1.75 8.41 14.81
N ASN A 34 -1.31 9.40 15.58
CA ASN A 34 0.06 9.92 15.49
C ASN A 34 1.15 8.88 15.87
N THR A 35 0.77 7.70 16.38
CA THR A 35 1.68 6.58 16.67
C THR A 35 1.93 5.72 15.43
N ARG A 36 1.05 5.83 14.43
CA ARG A 36 1.13 5.25 13.09
C ARG A 36 1.85 6.22 12.15
N GLN A 37 3.14 6.48 12.45
CA GLN A 37 4.05 7.25 11.59
C GLN A 37 4.39 6.49 10.29
N TRP A 38 3.42 6.08 9.48
CA TRP A 38 3.69 5.26 8.28
C TRP A 38 4.42 6.01 7.17
N LEU A 39 4.51 7.33 7.29
CA LEU A 39 5.23 8.19 6.37
C LEU A 39 5.83 9.36 7.17
N PRO A 40 7.15 9.44 7.38
CA PRO A 40 7.86 10.64 7.85
C PRO A 40 7.86 11.75 6.79
N LEU A 41 6.78 11.84 6.01
CA LEU A 41 6.60 12.66 4.81
C LEU A 41 5.62 13.82 5.03
N LYS A 42 4.84 13.79 6.13
CA LYS A 42 3.95 14.90 6.48
C LYS A 42 4.79 16.16 6.67
N GLY A 43 4.50 17.19 5.89
CA GLY A 43 5.25 18.45 5.86
C GLY A 43 6.56 18.42 5.05
N LYS A 44 6.92 17.30 4.41
CA LYS A 44 8.07 17.25 3.48
C LYS A 44 7.63 17.49 2.04
N THR A 45 8.43 18.25 1.31
CA THR A 45 8.25 18.55 -0.12
C THR A 45 9.26 17.83 -1.01
N GLN A 46 10.24 17.15 -0.41
CA GLN A 46 11.28 16.40 -1.09
C GLN A 46 11.90 15.34 -0.18
N LEU A 47 12.53 14.34 -0.79
CA LEU A 47 13.33 13.31 -0.13
C LEU A 47 14.69 13.20 -0.79
N THR A 48 15.70 12.96 0.02
CA THR A 48 17.07 12.74 -0.47
C THR A 48 17.38 11.25 -0.39
N PHE A 49 17.74 10.70 -1.54
CA PHE A 49 18.23 9.33 -1.65
C PHE A 49 19.65 9.37 -2.15
N ILE A 50 20.44 8.37 -1.81
CA ILE A 50 21.81 8.26 -2.26
C ILE A 50 21.90 7.01 -3.14
N ASN A 51 22.50 7.18 -4.32
CA ASN A 51 22.63 6.10 -5.30
C ASN A 51 23.76 5.12 -4.94
N SER A 52 23.95 4.09 -5.77
CA SER A 52 25.02 3.08 -5.63
C SER A 52 26.43 3.66 -5.64
N ASN A 53 26.62 4.84 -6.25
CA ASN A 53 27.91 5.53 -6.33
C ASN A 53 28.15 6.48 -5.15
N GLY A 54 27.22 6.53 -4.17
CA GLY A 54 27.31 7.43 -3.02
C GLY A 54 26.86 8.86 -3.30
N VAL A 55 26.31 9.15 -4.48
CA VAL A 55 25.83 10.49 -4.86
C VAL A 55 24.41 10.70 -4.35
N ALA A 56 24.20 11.79 -3.63
CA ALA A 56 22.88 12.22 -3.17
C ALA A 56 22.06 12.80 -4.33
N LYS A 57 20.80 12.39 -4.43
CA LYS A 57 19.81 12.87 -5.39
C LYS A 57 18.53 13.23 -4.64
N ILE A 58 18.02 14.42 -4.93
CA ILE A 58 16.81 14.97 -4.32
C ILE A 58 15.65 14.68 -5.25
N PHE A 59 14.61 14.05 -4.71
CA PHE A 59 13.39 13.70 -5.41
C PHE A 59 12.24 14.53 -4.85
N LYS A 60 11.46 15.15 -5.74
CA LYS A 60 10.31 15.97 -5.36
C LYS A 60 9.21 15.08 -4.79
N LEU A 61 8.60 15.52 -3.70
CA LEU A 61 7.54 14.81 -3.01
C LEU A 61 6.31 15.71 -2.89
N LEU A 62 5.17 15.17 -3.29
CA LEU A 62 3.85 15.77 -3.04
C LEU A 62 3.07 14.86 -2.11
N VAL A 63 2.53 15.42 -1.04
CA VAL A 63 1.72 14.71 -0.05
C VAL A 63 0.42 15.48 0.17
N PHE A 64 -0.68 14.74 0.15
CA PHE A 64 -2.02 15.22 0.43
C PHE A 64 -2.56 14.45 1.63
N ASP A 65 -2.92 15.18 2.66
CA ASP A 65 -3.58 14.68 3.87
C ASP A 65 -5.04 15.12 3.82
N THR A 66 -5.96 14.16 3.78
CA THR A 66 -7.39 14.42 3.57
C THR A 66 -8.24 13.60 4.53
N ILE A 67 -9.36 14.17 4.97
CA ILE A 67 -10.41 13.41 5.66
C ILE A 67 -11.45 13.03 4.62
N GLN A 68 -11.67 11.73 4.44
CA GLN A 68 -12.68 11.17 3.56
C GLN A 68 -13.92 10.79 4.36
N VAL A 69 -15.08 10.85 3.70
CA VAL A 69 -16.37 10.41 4.26
C VAL A 69 -16.87 9.25 3.41
N GLN A 70 -17.17 8.12 4.02
CA GLN A 70 -17.80 6.98 3.34
C GLN A 70 -19.04 6.52 4.09
N THR A 71 -19.92 5.85 3.35
CA THR A 71 -21.12 5.22 3.90
C THR A 71 -20.82 3.75 4.13
N SER A 72 -20.94 3.31 5.38
CA SER A 72 -20.81 1.90 5.74
C SER A 72 -21.98 1.08 5.18
N CYS A 73 -21.87 -0.25 5.22
CA CYS A 73 -22.93 -1.14 4.74
C CYS A 73 -24.24 -1.02 5.54
N THR A 74 -24.24 -0.40 6.72
CA THR A 74 -25.44 -0.11 7.52
C THR A 74 -26.10 1.21 7.13
N GLY A 75 -25.51 1.96 6.18
CA GLY A 75 -25.98 3.29 5.79
C GLY A 75 -25.47 4.42 6.67
N LYS A 76 -24.67 4.15 7.71
CA LYS A 76 -24.06 5.21 8.54
C LYS A 76 -22.81 5.76 7.88
N ALA A 77 -22.69 7.09 7.83
CA ALA A 77 -21.48 7.75 7.42
C ALA A 77 -20.39 7.58 8.50
N PHE A 78 -19.16 7.35 8.06
CA PHE A 78 -17.97 7.36 8.90
C PHE A 78 -16.86 8.15 8.20
N LYS A 79 -15.99 8.75 8.99
CA LYS A 79 -14.83 9.51 8.52
C LYS A 79 -13.56 8.69 8.66
N TYR A 80 -12.66 8.87 7.71
CA TYR A 80 -11.31 8.33 7.84
C TYR A 80 -10.27 9.26 7.28
N GLU A 81 -9.10 9.28 7.91
CA GLU A 81 -7.94 9.99 7.38
C GLU A 81 -7.31 9.19 6.24
N SER A 82 -6.96 9.88 5.17
CA SER A 82 -6.34 9.33 3.98
C SER A 82 -5.14 10.19 3.60
N ILE A 83 -3.97 9.55 3.59
CA ILE A 83 -2.74 10.18 3.15
C ILE A 83 -2.40 9.61 1.78
N SER A 84 -2.28 10.48 0.79
CA SER A 84 -1.84 10.09 -0.55
C SER A 84 -0.72 10.99 -1.02
N GLY A 85 0.04 10.55 -2.01
CA GLY A 85 1.11 11.36 -2.51
C GLY A 85 1.83 10.71 -3.67
N ARG A 86 2.84 11.42 -4.17
CA ARG A 86 3.73 10.93 -5.21
C ARG A 86 5.15 11.43 -5.01
N LEU A 87 6.10 10.53 -5.22
CA LEU A 87 7.53 10.81 -5.31
C LEU A 87 7.92 10.85 -6.78
N SER A 88 8.26 12.03 -7.28
CA SER A 88 8.65 12.26 -8.67
C SER A 88 10.09 11.78 -8.89
N LEU A 89 10.32 10.93 -9.89
CA LEU A 89 11.60 10.27 -10.17
C LEU A 89 12.40 10.95 -11.28
N ASP A 90 11.72 11.72 -12.12
CA ASP A 90 12.30 12.53 -13.17
C ASP A 90 11.93 14.02 -13.00
N SER A 91 12.59 14.90 -13.77
CA SER A 91 12.35 16.34 -13.69
C SER A 91 11.04 16.77 -14.36
N LEU A 92 10.47 15.92 -15.22
CA LEU A 92 9.24 16.19 -15.96
C LEU A 92 8.00 15.60 -15.29
N ASP A 93 8.15 14.92 -14.15
CA ASP A 93 7.08 14.28 -13.40
C ASP A 93 6.30 13.23 -14.22
N LYS A 94 6.98 12.60 -15.18
CA LYS A 94 6.45 11.50 -15.99
C LYS A 94 6.60 10.17 -15.28
N ASP A 95 7.68 10.01 -14.53
CA ASP A 95 7.97 8.81 -13.76
C ASP A 95 7.80 9.12 -12.28
N PHE A 96 6.91 8.41 -11.59
CA PHE A 96 6.66 8.66 -10.18
C PHE A 96 6.19 7.42 -9.42
N ILE A 97 6.50 7.39 -8.12
CA ILE A 97 5.95 6.42 -7.17
C ILE A 97 4.78 7.08 -6.45
N ALA A 98 3.56 6.72 -6.84
CA ALA A 98 2.35 7.08 -6.12
C ALA A 98 2.15 6.15 -4.91
N PHE A 99 1.63 6.71 -3.84
CA PHE A 99 1.25 5.97 -2.65
C PHE A 99 -0.05 6.53 -2.06
N ALA A 100 -0.82 5.65 -1.44
CA ALA A 100 -2.03 6.00 -0.71
C ALA A 100 -2.18 5.10 0.52
N ILE A 101 -2.60 5.70 1.62
CA ILE A 101 -2.88 5.03 2.89
C ILE A 101 -4.30 5.38 3.26
N HIS A 102 -5.08 4.35 3.48
CA HIS A 102 -6.47 4.43 3.91
C HIS A 102 -6.71 3.34 4.96
N PRO A 103 -7.45 3.64 6.04
CA PRO A 103 -7.90 2.63 7.00
C PRO A 103 -8.67 1.48 6.32
N PRO A 104 -8.61 0.26 6.88
CA PRO A 104 -8.04 -0.08 8.19
C PRO A 104 -6.51 -0.29 8.23
N ASN A 105 -5.76 -0.12 7.13
CA ASN A 105 -4.29 0.04 7.00
C ASN A 105 -3.82 -0.42 5.61
N ASN A 106 -4.58 -0.07 4.58
CA ASN A 106 -4.29 -0.48 3.22
C ASN A 106 -3.30 0.53 2.63
N LEU A 107 -2.00 0.34 2.91
CA LEU A 107 -0.98 1.00 2.10
C LEU A 107 -1.06 0.41 0.69
N CYS A 108 -1.24 1.30 -0.28
CA CYS A 108 -1.14 1.01 -1.70
C CYS A 108 0.01 1.80 -2.28
N ILE A 109 0.77 1.17 -3.16
CA ILE A 109 1.87 1.77 -3.90
C ILE A 109 1.68 1.43 -5.37
N GLN A 110 1.86 2.44 -6.22
CA GLN A 110 1.84 2.29 -7.66
C GLN A 110 2.94 3.13 -8.28
N CYS A 111 3.77 2.49 -9.11
CA CYS A 111 4.72 3.18 -9.96
C CYS A 111 4.11 3.40 -11.32
N TYR A 112 4.16 4.66 -11.74
CA TYR A 112 3.83 5.09 -13.07
C TYR A 112 5.14 5.46 -13.76
N THR A 113 5.36 4.87 -14.93
CA THR A 113 6.37 5.34 -15.87
C THR A 113 5.67 5.79 -17.14
N ASP A 114 6.35 6.61 -17.94
CA ASP A 114 5.86 7.04 -19.26
C ASP A 114 5.52 5.86 -20.21
N ARG A 115 5.99 4.66 -19.90
CA ARG A 115 5.82 3.44 -20.69
C ARG A 115 4.84 2.44 -20.11
N SER A 116 4.72 2.29 -18.77
CA SER A 116 3.79 1.32 -18.17
C SER A 116 3.61 1.47 -16.65
N ASN A 117 2.67 0.68 -16.10
CA ASN A 117 2.51 0.48 -14.65
C ASN A 117 3.29 -0.77 -14.24
N GLU A 118 4.53 -0.61 -13.76
CA GLU A 118 5.45 -1.75 -13.57
C GLU A 118 5.40 -2.35 -12.17
N VAL A 119 4.98 -1.57 -11.16
CA VAL A 119 4.87 -2.00 -9.76
C VAL A 119 3.56 -1.45 -9.22
N ARG A 120 2.57 -2.29 -8.97
CA ARG A 120 1.29 -1.89 -8.37
C ARG A 120 0.86 -2.91 -7.33
N GLY A 121 0.68 -2.47 -6.08
CA GLY A 121 0.12 -3.31 -5.05
C GLY A 121 -0.55 -2.56 -3.91
N CYS A 122 -1.41 -3.28 -3.21
CA CYS A 122 -2.15 -2.82 -2.03
C CYS A 122 -1.97 -3.81 -0.88
N GLU A 123 -2.35 -3.40 0.32
CA GLU A 123 -2.26 -4.26 1.52
C GLU A 123 -0.82 -4.70 1.80
N ILE A 124 0.16 -3.82 1.52
CA ILE A 124 1.59 -4.13 1.50
C ILE A 124 2.07 -4.89 2.75
N PHE A 125 1.53 -4.56 3.92
CA PHE A 125 1.96 -5.10 5.21
C PHE A 125 1.07 -6.20 5.82
N SER A 126 -0.07 -6.50 5.21
CA SER A 126 -0.99 -7.55 5.68
C SER A 126 -0.94 -8.76 4.76
N LYS A 127 -1.28 -8.55 3.49
CA LYS A 127 -1.26 -9.57 2.45
C LYS A 127 -1.12 -8.87 1.09
N PRO A 128 0.12 -8.52 0.69
CA PRO A 128 0.33 -7.70 -0.50
C PRO A 128 -0.35 -8.31 -1.73
N ILE A 129 -1.34 -7.61 -2.26
CA ILE A 129 -1.96 -7.91 -3.55
C ILE A 129 -1.14 -7.15 -4.58
N PHE A 130 -0.27 -7.83 -5.30
CA PHE A 130 0.78 -7.20 -6.10
C PHE A 130 0.98 -7.91 -7.45
N ASN A 131 1.16 -7.14 -8.53
CA ASN A 131 1.46 -7.67 -9.87
C ASN A 131 2.95 -8.04 -10.06
N GLY A 132 3.50 -8.80 -9.12
CA GLY A 132 4.89 -9.24 -9.11
C GLY A 132 5.21 -10.04 -7.85
N THR A 133 6.44 -9.94 -7.34
CA THR A 133 6.83 -10.59 -6.08
C THR A 133 6.89 -9.59 -4.93
N ALA A 134 6.27 -9.96 -3.80
CA ALA A 134 6.35 -9.21 -2.55
C ALA A 134 7.01 -10.09 -1.48
N THR A 135 8.11 -9.60 -0.89
CA THR A 135 8.87 -10.35 0.13
C THR A 135 9.00 -9.53 1.39
N THR A 136 8.56 -10.07 2.52
CA THR A 136 8.75 -9.46 3.85
C THR A 136 10.14 -9.83 4.37
N LEU A 137 10.91 -8.81 4.78
CA LEU A 137 12.26 -8.96 5.33
C LEU A 137 12.30 -8.35 6.74
N PRO A 138 12.54 -9.16 7.79
CA PRO A 138 12.71 -8.65 9.14
C PRO A 138 14.12 -8.09 9.36
N ASN A 139 14.25 -7.07 10.21
CA ASN A 139 15.54 -6.46 10.61
C ASN A 139 16.44 -6.09 9.42
N PHE A 140 15.84 -5.57 8.37
CA PHE A 140 16.53 -5.22 7.15
C PHE A 140 17.41 -4.00 7.35
N ARG A 141 18.70 -4.16 7.06
CA ARG A 141 19.68 -3.07 7.17
C ARG A 141 19.82 -2.37 5.82
N LEU A 142 19.61 -1.07 5.82
CA LEU A 142 19.90 -0.22 4.67
C LEU A 142 20.75 0.95 5.15
N ARG A 143 22.00 0.99 4.68
CA ARG A 143 23.02 1.95 5.14
C ARG A 143 23.19 1.87 6.67
N ALA A 144 23.12 3.01 7.36
CA ALA A 144 23.26 3.12 8.81
C ALA A 144 21.98 2.72 9.58
N ASN A 145 20.84 2.59 8.89
CA ASN A 145 19.54 2.34 9.52
C ASN A 145 19.19 0.84 9.50
N VAL A 146 18.50 0.39 10.55
CA VAL A 146 17.92 -0.94 10.65
C VAL A 146 16.41 -0.79 10.76
N TYR A 147 15.68 -1.40 9.83
CA TYR A 147 14.22 -1.38 9.79
C TYR A 147 13.70 -2.72 10.30
N SER A 148 12.84 -2.68 11.31
CA SER A 148 12.30 -3.88 11.96
C SER A 148 11.55 -4.79 10.99
N GLU A 149 10.81 -4.20 10.05
CA GLU A 149 10.09 -4.90 9.00
C GLU A 149 10.05 -4.07 7.73
N VAL A 150 10.48 -4.67 6.63
CA VAL A 150 10.32 -4.09 5.29
C VAL A 150 9.63 -5.07 4.36
N VAL A 151 8.96 -4.53 3.36
CA VAL A 151 8.41 -5.29 2.24
C VAL A 151 9.12 -4.83 0.97
N LEU A 152 9.78 -5.77 0.31
CA LEU A 152 10.36 -5.60 -1.01
C LEU A 152 9.31 -5.95 -2.05
N LEU A 153 8.91 -4.97 -2.86
CA LEU A 153 8.05 -5.14 -4.02
C LEU A 153 8.93 -5.16 -5.26
N LYS A 154 8.88 -6.23 -6.05
CA LYS A 154 9.71 -6.40 -7.25
C LYS A 154 8.87 -6.69 -8.48
N SER A 155 9.05 -5.88 -9.52
CA SER A 155 8.31 -6.00 -10.78
C SER A 155 8.42 -7.40 -11.40
N SER A 156 7.34 -7.84 -12.05
CA SER A 156 7.30 -9.07 -12.85
C SER A 156 7.76 -8.86 -14.30
N VAL A 157 7.92 -7.61 -14.73
CA VAL A 157 8.31 -7.27 -16.11
C VAL A 157 9.78 -7.62 -16.34
N MET A 158 10.10 -8.10 -17.55
CA MET A 158 11.48 -8.34 -17.98
C MET A 158 12.14 -7.00 -18.30
N SER A 159 13.24 -6.67 -17.63
CA SER A 159 13.96 -5.39 -17.75
C SER A 159 13.10 -4.14 -17.48
N PRO A 160 12.51 -4.04 -16.28
CA PRO A 160 11.65 -2.91 -15.91
C PRO A 160 12.46 -1.61 -15.74
N ILE A 161 11.86 -0.47 -16.07
CA ILE A 161 12.37 0.84 -15.68
C ILE A 161 12.29 0.98 -14.15
N MET A 162 11.22 0.49 -13.53
CA MET A 162 11.05 0.37 -12.09
C MET A 162 11.15 -1.09 -11.64
N ASP A 163 12.33 -1.49 -11.19
CA ASP A 163 12.62 -2.87 -10.82
C ASP A 163 12.04 -3.23 -9.46
N SER A 164 12.24 -2.39 -8.46
CA SER A 164 11.79 -2.69 -7.11
C SER A 164 11.63 -1.47 -6.22
N ILE A 165 10.82 -1.63 -5.17
CA ILE A 165 10.59 -0.67 -4.10
C ILE A 165 10.73 -1.37 -2.76
N ILE A 166 11.44 -0.74 -1.83
CA ILE A 166 11.60 -1.18 -0.45
C ILE A 166 10.78 -0.25 0.43
N VAL A 167 9.81 -0.84 1.13
CA VAL A 167 8.86 -0.12 1.96
C VAL A 167 9.03 -0.58 3.39
N ALA A 168 9.42 0.31 4.29
CA ALA A 168 9.61 0.01 5.70
C ALA A 168 8.36 0.37 6.51
N ARG A 169 7.96 -0.54 7.41
CA ARG A 169 6.88 -0.31 8.37
C ARG A 169 7.21 0.93 9.19
N ASN A 170 6.29 1.88 9.30
CA ASN A 170 6.49 3.16 10.01
C ASN A 170 7.58 4.11 9.44
N PHE A 171 8.06 3.88 8.21
CA PHE A 171 9.03 4.78 7.57
C PHE A 171 8.70 5.08 6.10
N GLY A 172 7.83 4.28 5.46
CA GLY A 172 7.43 4.47 4.08
C GLY A 172 8.47 3.97 3.09
N ILE A 173 8.64 4.66 1.97
CA ILE A 173 9.60 4.28 0.92
C ILE A 173 11.01 4.60 1.39
N VAL A 174 11.82 3.57 1.62
CA VAL A 174 13.21 3.69 2.11
C VAL A 174 14.25 3.32 1.04
N GLY A 175 13.82 2.71 -0.05
CA GLY A 175 14.69 2.45 -1.19
C GLY A 175 13.89 2.03 -2.42
N PHE A 176 14.52 2.11 -3.58
CA PHE A 176 13.95 1.65 -4.84
C PHE A 176 15.06 1.47 -5.88
N LYS A 177 14.77 0.74 -6.95
CA LYS A 177 15.65 0.59 -8.10
C LYS A 177 14.95 1.09 -9.36
N TYR A 178 15.49 2.15 -9.95
CA TYR A 178 14.92 2.89 -11.06
C TYR A 178 15.97 3.15 -12.14
N SER A 179 15.62 2.88 -13.39
CA SER A 179 16.49 3.03 -14.57
C SER A 179 17.87 2.37 -14.39
N GLY A 180 17.88 1.17 -13.80
CA GLY A 180 19.11 0.41 -13.53
C GLY A 180 19.92 0.87 -12.29
N GLU A 181 19.57 1.99 -11.68
CA GLU A 181 20.25 2.52 -10.48
C GLU A 181 19.50 2.20 -9.19
N ASN A 182 20.24 1.88 -8.13
CA ASN A 182 19.69 1.69 -6.79
C ASN A 182 19.72 3.00 -6.02
N TYR A 183 18.62 3.32 -5.35
CA TYR A 183 18.46 4.48 -4.50
C TYR A 183 18.07 4.03 -3.10
N SER A 184 18.72 4.59 -2.09
CA SER A 184 18.42 4.32 -0.68
C SER A 184 18.30 5.62 0.08
N LEU A 185 17.31 5.72 0.95
CA LEU A 185 17.05 6.91 1.75
C LEU A 185 18.32 7.30 2.53
N GLN A 186 18.65 8.59 2.52
CA GLN A 186 19.76 9.13 3.28
C GLN A 186 19.54 9.00 4.80
#